data_AF-A0A9P3H871-F1
#
_entry.id   AF-A0A9P3H871-F1
#
_cell.length_a   1.000
_cell.length_b   1.000
_cell.length_c   1.000
_cell.angle_alpha   90.00
_cell.angle_beta   90.00
_cell.angle_gamma   90.00
#
_symmetry.space_group_name_H-M   'P 1'
#
loop_
_entity.id
_entity.type
_entity.pdbx_description
1 polymer ?
#
loop_
_entity_poly.entity_id
_entity_poly.type
_entity_poly.pdbx_seq_one_letter_code
_entity_poly.pdbx_strand_id
1 'polypeptide(L)'
;MEDSKDRKKASAPAVLDPKKVFGRSPDQHILNVVKESCQEAFNLPSFNTTLQTIKSHFFDRNYDAVFQTPGHLPVYSARYAPSRALCYYHLFLEHPVLLKKLEGPSTVLCIGSGAGSELVGIAAAMVHVAPKTKKKKRLVGDGASDKDKDKKEKKKKTPGSVTATVTSNSEGPKEPLDVGKPTEDSSVETIATGIETLSTADPSSASAAQETPENEELEASKKSKSVTFNTPALPTSKHLVKLVIQDYVDWSRILDPMERVVHERMQLGADRLACETEIGNVLDLSEGLLARIAKADLITFMFVLNELFQDKKRTMLLVAKIVAAMPSGAHMLVVDSAGSFSNLKVGERVYMVYMLLDHLKDLEIVYQDDATWYRCPPSLTYPLKLENMRHFVRIYKKI
;
A
#
# COMPACT_ATOMS: atom_id res chain seq x y z
N MET A 1 25.54 45.85 24.20
CA MET A 1 24.79 46.01 22.93
C MET A 1 25.51 45.14 21.92
N GLU A 2 24.96 44.10 21.30
CA GLU A 2 23.68 43.39 21.34
C GLU A 2 24.03 42.06 20.67
N ASP A 3 23.95 40.94 21.39
CA ASP A 3 24.17 39.61 20.83
C ASP A 3 22.82 38.87 20.91
N SER A 4 21.90 39.25 20.01
CA SER A 4 20.60 38.60 19.90
C SER A 4 20.75 37.30 19.12
N LYS A 5 20.91 36.20 19.87
CA LYS A 5 20.77 34.83 19.37
C LYS A 5 19.31 34.57 18.98
N ASP A 6 18.98 34.77 17.70
CA ASP A 6 17.80 34.15 17.09
C ASP A 6 18.03 32.65 16.90
N ARG A 7 17.97 31.89 18.00
CA ARG A 7 17.72 30.46 17.94
C ARG A 7 16.24 30.28 17.61
N LYS A 8 15.89 30.15 16.32
CA LYS A 8 14.60 29.63 15.88
C LYS A 8 14.35 28.30 16.60
N LYS A 9 13.51 28.35 17.62
CA LYS A 9 13.02 27.20 18.37
C LYS A 9 12.28 26.33 17.35
N ALA A 10 12.81 25.14 17.03
CA ALA A 10 12.12 24.18 16.18
C ALA A 10 10.72 23.98 16.75
N SER A 11 9.71 24.46 16.02
CA SER A 11 8.31 24.36 16.42
C SER A 11 7.97 22.88 16.51
N ALA A 12 7.34 22.47 17.61
CA ALA A 12 6.82 21.11 17.72
C ALA A 12 5.93 20.82 16.49
N PRO A 13 6.03 19.62 15.88
CA PRO A 13 5.25 19.30 14.69
C PRO A 13 3.77 19.48 15.04
N ALA A 14 3.12 20.41 14.33
CA ALA A 14 1.73 20.75 14.57
C ALA A 14 0.87 19.50 14.28
N VAL A 15 -0.09 19.23 15.17
CA VAL A 15 -1.17 18.29 14.88
C VAL A 15 -1.94 18.87 13.69
N LEU A 16 -1.94 18.17 12.55
CA LEU A 16 -2.71 18.58 11.39
C LEU A 16 -4.19 18.39 11.74
N ASP A 17 -4.98 19.44 11.56
CA ASP A 17 -6.44 19.34 11.58
C ASP A 17 -6.88 18.95 10.16
N PRO A 18 -7.40 17.73 9.93
CA PRO A 18 -7.78 17.28 8.60
C PRO A 18 -8.76 18.22 7.91
N LYS A 19 -9.62 18.92 8.66
CA LYS A 19 -10.55 19.91 8.08
C LYS A 19 -9.83 21.13 7.51
N LYS A 20 -8.69 21.53 8.08
CA LYS A 20 -7.87 22.63 7.56
C LYS A 20 -7.08 22.23 6.31
N VAL A 21 -6.68 20.97 6.22
CA VAL A 21 -5.93 20.44 5.08
C VAL A 21 -6.87 20.13 3.91
N PHE A 22 -7.91 19.33 4.16
CA PHE A 22 -8.81 18.82 3.12
C PHE A 22 -10.02 19.72 2.84
N GLY A 23 -10.31 20.68 3.71
CA GLY A 23 -11.53 21.47 3.63
C GLY A 23 -12.76 20.59 3.81
N ARG A 24 -13.66 20.61 2.82
CA ARG A 24 -14.95 19.91 2.88
C ARG A 24 -14.92 18.46 2.41
N SER A 25 -13.92 18.06 1.62
CA SER A 25 -13.88 16.74 0.99
C SER A 25 -12.44 16.23 0.86
N PRO A 26 -12.01 15.31 1.73
CA PRO A 26 -10.73 14.59 1.58
C PRO A 26 -10.62 13.90 0.22
N ASP A 27 -11.68 13.23 -0.22
CA ASP A 27 -11.73 12.53 -1.51
C ASP A 27 -11.44 13.45 -2.70
N GLN A 28 -12.12 14.61 -2.77
CA GLN A 28 -11.83 15.57 -3.85
C GLN A 28 -10.42 16.14 -3.73
N HIS A 29 -9.90 16.31 -2.52
CA HIS A 29 -8.54 16.78 -2.31
C HIS A 29 -7.50 15.76 -2.83
N ILE A 30 -7.69 14.47 -2.56
CA ILE A 30 -6.87 13.37 -3.11
C ILE A 30 -6.87 13.41 -4.63
N LEU A 31 -8.03 13.54 -5.26
CA LEU A 31 -8.14 13.64 -6.71
C LEU A 31 -7.42 14.88 -7.27
N ASN A 32 -7.46 16.01 -6.55
CA ASN A 32 -6.76 17.22 -6.95
C ASN A 32 -5.25 17.07 -6.86
N VAL A 33 -4.73 16.35 -5.87
CA VAL A 33 -3.30 15.99 -5.77
C VAL A 33 -2.88 15.23 -7.03
N VAL A 34 -3.54 14.12 -7.35
CA VAL A 34 -3.19 13.31 -8.53
C VAL A 34 -3.33 14.13 -9.82
N LYS A 35 -4.41 14.91 -9.95
CA LYS A 35 -4.63 15.76 -11.13
C LYS A 35 -3.48 16.73 -11.36
N GLU A 36 -3.04 17.42 -10.31
CA GLU A 36 -1.96 18.41 -10.38
C GLU A 36 -0.62 17.74 -10.69
N SER A 37 -0.30 16.62 -10.02
CA SER A 37 0.92 15.86 -10.28
C SER A 37 0.99 15.31 -11.70
N CYS A 38 -0.15 14.99 -12.30
CA CYS A 38 -0.26 14.48 -13.67
C CYS A 38 -0.60 15.56 -14.71
N GLN A 39 -0.51 16.85 -14.37
CA GLN A 39 -0.94 17.94 -15.26
C GLN A 39 -0.17 17.95 -16.58
N GLU A 40 1.12 17.63 -16.58
CA GLU A 40 1.92 17.49 -17.80
C GLU A 40 1.39 16.38 -18.70
N ALA A 41 0.99 15.24 -18.13
CA ALA A 41 0.40 14.14 -18.90
C ALA A 41 -0.90 14.60 -19.57
N PHE A 42 -1.81 15.26 -18.85
CA PHE A 42 -3.06 15.75 -19.41
C PHE A 42 -2.88 16.76 -20.55
N ASN A 43 -1.74 17.46 -20.58
CA ASN A 43 -1.41 18.43 -21.62
C ASN A 43 -0.77 17.80 -22.87
N LEU A 44 -0.44 16.50 -22.85
CA LEU A 44 0.13 15.81 -24.00
C LEU A 44 -0.87 15.76 -25.16
N PRO A 45 -0.53 16.21 -26.38
CA PRO A 45 -1.39 16.05 -27.54
C PRO A 45 -1.73 14.58 -27.83
N SER A 46 -0.81 13.67 -27.50
CA SER A 46 -0.97 12.23 -27.67
C SER A 46 -1.70 11.53 -26.52
N PHE A 47 -2.20 12.26 -25.50
CA PHE A 47 -2.76 11.63 -24.28
C PHE A 47 -3.80 10.56 -24.59
N ASN A 48 -4.79 10.90 -25.43
CA ASN A 48 -5.88 9.99 -25.77
C ASN A 48 -5.39 8.79 -26.61
N THR A 49 -4.50 9.01 -27.58
CA THR A 49 -3.95 7.93 -28.40
C THR A 49 -3.10 6.98 -27.55
N THR A 50 -2.24 7.52 -26.68
CA THR A 50 -1.44 6.73 -25.74
C THR A 50 -2.32 5.95 -24.77
N LEU A 51 -3.38 6.57 -24.23
CA LEU A 51 -4.32 5.89 -23.35
C LEU A 51 -5.03 4.70 -24.04
N GLN A 52 -5.38 4.84 -25.32
CA GLN A 52 -5.96 3.72 -26.07
C GLN A 52 -4.94 2.61 -26.32
N THR A 53 -3.68 2.95 -26.64
CA THR A 53 -2.60 1.97 -26.75
C THR A 53 -2.40 1.18 -25.46
N ILE A 54 -2.36 1.87 -24.30
CA ILE A 54 -2.27 1.23 -22.99
C ILE A 54 -3.44 0.24 -22.76
N LYS A 55 -4.67 0.64 -23.10
CA LYS A 55 -5.84 -0.24 -22.98
C LYS A 55 -5.73 -1.47 -23.87
N SER A 56 -5.22 -1.32 -25.10
CA SER A 56 -4.97 -2.46 -26.00
C SER A 56 -3.98 -3.43 -25.39
N HIS A 57 -2.85 -2.94 -24.85
CA HIS A 57 -1.87 -3.81 -24.20
C HIS A 57 -2.44 -4.56 -22.99
N PHE A 58 -3.31 -3.94 -22.18
CA PHE A 58 -4.01 -4.67 -21.11
C PHE A 58 -4.97 -5.74 -21.63
N PHE A 59 -5.69 -5.44 -22.72
CA PHE A 59 -6.55 -6.43 -23.37
C PHE A 59 -5.74 -7.65 -23.86
N ASP A 60 -4.57 -7.39 -24.44
CA ASP A 60 -3.64 -8.42 -24.93
C ASP A 60 -2.79 -9.07 -23.81
N ARG A 61 -2.95 -8.63 -22.56
CA ARG A 61 -2.14 -9.05 -21.40
C ARG A 61 -0.63 -8.81 -21.58
N ASN A 62 -0.26 -7.81 -22.38
CA ASN A 62 1.11 -7.41 -22.60
C ASN A 62 1.52 -6.29 -21.62
N TYR A 63 1.72 -6.66 -20.36
CA TYR A 63 2.08 -5.72 -19.29
C TYR A 63 3.43 -5.05 -19.53
N ASP A 64 4.41 -5.77 -20.09
CA ASP A 64 5.72 -5.22 -20.41
C ASP A 64 5.64 -4.04 -21.39
N ALA A 65 4.81 -4.14 -22.43
CA ALA A 65 4.63 -3.02 -23.36
C ALA A 65 3.99 -1.78 -22.69
N VAL A 66 3.17 -1.98 -21.65
CA VAL A 66 2.61 -0.87 -20.86
C VAL A 66 3.72 -0.17 -20.08
N PHE A 67 4.52 -0.92 -19.32
CA PHE A 67 5.40 -0.34 -18.30
C PHE A 67 6.84 -0.09 -18.77
N GLN A 68 7.33 -0.81 -19.77
CA GLN A 68 8.67 -0.59 -20.33
C GLN A 68 8.71 0.55 -21.35
N THR A 69 7.56 1.15 -21.70
CA THR A 69 7.49 2.31 -22.57
C THR A 69 7.38 3.59 -21.72
N PRO A 70 8.44 4.41 -21.58
CA PRO A 70 8.43 5.53 -20.62
C PRO A 70 7.34 6.56 -20.87
N GLY A 71 6.92 6.75 -22.13
CA GLY A 71 5.83 7.66 -22.50
C GLY A 71 4.45 7.20 -22.03
N HIS A 72 4.27 5.93 -21.68
CA HIS A 72 3.01 5.39 -21.17
C HIS A 72 2.81 5.72 -19.68
N LEU A 73 3.87 5.76 -18.89
CA LEU A 73 3.80 5.84 -17.43
C LEU A 73 3.01 7.07 -16.91
N PRO A 74 3.22 8.30 -17.42
CA PRO A 74 2.45 9.45 -16.94
C PRO A 74 0.96 9.34 -17.30
N VAL A 75 0.64 8.81 -18.49
CA VAL A 75 -0.74 8.60 -18.94
C VAL A 75 -1.42 7.48 -18.14
N TYR A 76 -0.69 6.42 -17.82
CA TYR A 76 -1.15 5.33 -16.96
C TYR A 76 -1.47 5.84 -15.56
N SER A 77 -0.53 6.56 -14.91
CA SER A 77 -0.75 7.11 -13.57
C SER A 77 -1.95 8.06 -13.55
N ALA A 78 -2.04 9.00 -14.51
CA ALA A 78 -3.17 9.92 -14.62
C ALA A 78 -4.54 9.22 -14.73
N ARG A 79 -4.58 8.05 -15.37
CA ARG A 79 -5.79 7.26 -15.61
C ARG A 79 -6.19 6.36 -14.44
N TYR A 80 -5.23 5.64 -13.86
CA TYR A 80 -5.50 4.50 -12.98
C TYR A 80 -5.17 4.78 -11.51
N ALA A 81 -4.26 5.73 -11.22
CA ALA A 81 -3.91 6.07 -9.84
C ALA A 81 -5.05 6.70 -9.01
N PRO A 82 -5.93 7.57 -9.55
CA PRO A 82 -6.90 8.31 -8.73
C PRO A 82 -7.88 7.43 -7.96
N SER A 83 -8.53 6.49 -8.65
CA SER A 83 -9.48 5.57 -8.02
C SER A 83 -8.80 4.65 -6.99
N ARG A 84 -7.59 4.19 -7.29
CA ARG A 84 -6.77 3.37 -6.38
C ARG A 84 -6.38 4.17 -5.13
N ALA A 85 -5.86 5.40 -5.29
CA ALA A 85 -5.50 6.27 -4.16
C ALA A 85 -6.69 6.52 -3.22
N LEU A 86 -7.89 6.75 -3.77
CA LEU A 86 -9.11 6.89 -2.97
C LEU A 86 -9.44 5.60 -2.19
N CYS A 87 -9.43 4.46 -2.86
CA CYS A 87 -9.69 3.17 -2.20
C CYS A 87 -8.68 2.88 -1.11
N TYR A 88 -7.40 3.16 -1.35
CA TYR A 88 -6.32 2.88 -0.40
C TYR A 88 -6.43 3.80 0.82
N TYR A 89 -6.75 5.08 0.59
CA TYR A 89 -7.05 6.02 1.66
C TYR A 89 -8.17 5.51 2.59
N HIS A 90 -9.32 5.13 2.03
CA HIS A 90 -10.45 4.62 2.82
C HIS A 90 -10.10 3.32 3.54
N LEU A 91 -9.41 2.40 2.86
CA LEU A 91 -8.95 1.14 3.46
C LEU A 91 -8.08 1.38 4.71
N PHE A 92 -7.15 2.34 4.65
CA PHE A 92 -6.33 2.69 5.81
C PHE A 92 -7.13 3.32 6.96
N LEU A 93 -8.20 4.07 6.65
CA LEU A 93 -9.08 4.65 7.68
C LEU A 93 -10.03 3.62 8.31
N GLU A 94 -10.51 2.66 7.52
CA GLU A 94 -11.45 1.63 7.94
C GLU A 94 -10.80 0.54 8.81
N HIS A 95 -9.48 0.35 8.69
CA HIS A 95 -8.75 -0.67 9.43
C HIS A 95 -7.79 -0.04 10.46
N PRO A 96 -8.14 -0.06 11.76
CA PRO A 96 -7.31 0.52 12.82
C PRO A 96 -5.88 -0.02 12.88
N VAL A 97 -5.67 -1.27 12.47
CA VAL A 97 -4.35 -1.90 12.41
C VAL A 97 -3.42 -1.21 11.41
N LEU A 98 -3.95 -0.77 10.26
CA LEU A 98 -3.21 -0.03 9.25
C LEU A 98 -2.98 1.41 9.70
N LEU A 99 -4.04 2.08 10.19
CA LEU A 99 -3.93 3.46 10.68
C LEU A 99 -2.91 3.60 11.82
N LYS A 100 -2.83 2.60 12.70
CA LYS A 100 -1.87 2.54 13.80
C LYS A 100 -0.41 2.51 13.33
N LYS A 101 -0.13 1.98 12.14
CA LYS A 101 1.22 2.02 11.56
C LYS A 101 1.64 3.46 11.23
N LEU A 102 0.68 4.33 10.94
CA LEU A 102 0.92 5.72 10.60
C LEU A 102 1.04 6.66 11.82
N GLU A 103 0.87 6.16 13.05
CA GLU A 103 0.87 6.95 14.32
C GLU A 103 2.25 7.26 14.90
N GLY A 104 3.31 6.73 14.33
CA GLY A 104 4.66 6.84 14.84
C GLY A 104 5.69 6.57 13.77
N PRO A 105 6.97 6.39 14.15
CA PRO A 105 7.98 5.98 13.21
C PRO A 105 7.65 4.60 12.65
N SER A 106 7.56 4.48 11.33
CA SER A 106 7.29 3.21 10.66
C SER A 106 7.89 3.18 9.27
N THR A 107 8.26 2.00 8.80
CA THR A 107 8.61 1.76 7.40
C THR A 107 7.51 0.96 6.71
N VAL A 108 6.95 1.49 5.62
CA VAL A 108 6.00 0.79 4.75
C VAL A 108 6.71 0.44 3.45
N LEU A 109 6.90 -0.85 3.18
CA LEU A 109 7.44 -1.34 1.91
C LEU A 109 6.29 -1.59 0.93
N CYS A 110 6.22 -0.79 -0.12
CA CYS A 110 5.15 -0.79 -1.10
C CYS A 110 5.59 -1.51 -2.38
N ILE A 111 5.14 -2.74 -2.59
CA ILE A 111 5.55 -3.57 -3.73
C ILE A 111 4.70 -3.24 -4.97
N GLY A 112 5.33 -2.94 -6.11
CA GLY A 112 4.65 -2.60 -7.36
C GLY A 112 3.89 -1.26 -7.30
N SER A 113 4.43 -0.31 -6.54
CA SER A 113 3.72 0.90 -6.15
C SER A 113 4.01 2.12 -7.04
N GLY A 114 4.77 1.93 -8.12
CA GLY A 114 5.38 3.02 -8.88
C GLY A 114 4.41 4.06 -9.45
N ALA A 115 3.16 3.68 -9.72
CA ALA A 115 2.15 4.59 -10.24
C ALA A 115 1.69 5.70 -9.27
N GLY A 116 2.07 5.63 -7.98
CA GLY A 116 1.86 6.68 -6.99
C GLY A 116 0.53 6.61 -6.20
N SER A 117 -0.27 5.55 -6.40
CA SER A 117 -1.56 5.41 -5.69
C SER A 117 -1.39 5.23 -4.19
N GLU A 118 -0.43 4.42 -3.75
CA GLU A 118 -0.18 4.21 -2.32
C GLU A 118 0.47 5.43 -1.68
N LEU A 119 1.40 6.10 -2.37
CA LEU A 119 1.96 7.38 -1.92
C LEU A 119 0.83 8.35 -1.55
N VAL A 120 -0.10 8.62 -2.47
CA VAL A 120 -1.17 9.59 -2.24
C VAL A 120 -2.19 9.07 -1.21
N GLY A 121 -2.62 7.80 -1.32
CA GLY A 121 -3.63 7.23 -0.43
C GLY A 121 -3.16 7.14 1.03
N ILE A 122 -1.94 6.65 1.25
CA ILE A 122 -1.35 6.53 2.58
C ILE A 122 -1.04 7.91 3.15
N ALA A 123 -0.48 8.83 2.36
CA ALA A 123 -0.23 10.19 2.82
C ALA A 123 -1.53 10.90 3.24
N ALA A 124 -2.63 10.70 2.49
CA ALA A 124 -3.93 11.25 2.87
C ALA A 124 -4.42 10.68 4.21
N ALA A 125 -4.24 9.37 4.43
CA ALA A 125 -4.59 8.73 5.70
C ALA A 125 -3.74 9.27 6.86
N MET A 126 -2.45 9.56 6.63
CA MET A 126 -1.53 10.14 7.63
C MET A 126 -1.99 11.50 8.16
N VAL A 127 -2.75 12.29 7.37
CA VAL A 127 -3.30 13.59 7.82
C VAL A 127 -4.29 13.40 8.97
N HIS A 128 -4.98 12.26 9.06
CA HIS A 128 -5.91 11.94 10.15
C HIS A 128 -5.20 11.50 11.43
N VAL A 129 -3.90 11.28 11.36
CA VAL A 129 -3.15 10.69 12.44
C VAL A 129 -2.37 11.76 13.21
N ALA A 130 -2.75 11.89 14.48
CA ALA A 130 -2.06 12.78 15.41
C ALA A 130 -0.78 12.10 15.95
N PRO A 131 0.34 12.83 16.05
CA PRO A 131 1.55 12.26 16.61
C PRO A 131 1.36 11.77 18.05
N LYS A 132 1.76 10.53 18.34
CA LYS A 132 1.84 10.01 19.71
C LYS A 132 2.83 10.83 20.54
N THR A 133 2.32 11.87 21.20
CA THR A 133 3.02 12.49 22.32
C THR A 133 2.86 11.55 23.52
N LYS A 134 3.93 10.86 23.92
CA LYS A 134 3.94 10.15 25.21
C LYS A 134 3.58 11.19 26.29
N LYS A 135 2.35 11.15 26.81
CA LYS A 135 2.00 11.89 28.03
C LYS A 135 2.92 11.38 29.12
N LYS A 136 3.80 12.26 29.63
CA LYS A 136 4.56 12.00 30.85
C LYS A 136 3.52 11.66 31.93
N LYS A 137 3.47 10.41 32.38
CA LYS A 137 2.64 9.99 33.51
C LYS A 137 3.16 10.80 34.71
N ARG A 138 2.48 11.89 35.06
CA ARG A 138 2.71 12.56 36.34
C ARG A 138 2.26 11.57 37.40
N LEU A 139 3.23 10.95 38.07
CA LEU A 139 3.02 10.36 39.38
C LEU A 139 2.59 11.53 40.28
N VAL A 140 1.29 11.66 40.51
CA VAL A 140 0.77 12.44 41.63
C VAL A 140 0.51 11.42 42.73
N GLY A 141 1.28 11.54 43.79
CA GLY A 141 1.19 10.70 44.99
C GLY A 141 -0.12 10.90 45.73
N ASP A 142 -0.38 9.91 46.58
CA ASP A 142 -1.55 9.77 47.44
C ASP A 142 -1.84 11.00 48.31
N GLY A 143 -3.14 11.26 48.50
CA GLY A 143 -3.63 12.30 49.38
C GLY A 143 -5.16 12.33 49.49
N ALA A 144 -5.69 11.39 50.27
CA ALA A 144 -6.91 11.44 51.11
C ALA A 144 -8.26 12.01 50.56
N SER A 145 -9.26 11.11 50.56
CA SER A 145 -10.67 11.24 50.99
C SER A 145 -11.38 12.60 50.99
N ASP A 146 -12.59 12.66 50.39
CA ASP A 146 -13.84 12.64 51.17
C ASP A 146 -15.07 12.40 50.26
N LYS A 147 -16.17 12.05 50.93
CA LYS A 147 -17.43 11.44 50.50
C LYS A 147 -18.35 12.30 49.62
N ASP A 148 -19.24 11.59 48.93
CA ASP A 148 -20.71 11.65 49.11
C ASP A 148 -21.58 12.01 47.89
N LYS A 149 -22.71 11.29 47.83
CA LYS A 149 -24.02 11.55 47.19
C LYS A 149 -24.31 11.09 45.75
N ASP A 150 -24.93 9.91 45.73
CA ASP A 150 -26.25 9.60 45.14
C ASP A 150 -27.01 10.76 44.46
N LYS A 151 -27.41 10.52 43.20
CA LYS A 151 -28.81 10.70 42.79
C LYS A 151 -29.17 9.85 41.55
N LYS A 152 -29.99 8.83 41.80
CA LYS A 152 -30.87 8.18 40.82
C LYS A 152 -31.79 9.21 40.17
N GLU A 153 -31.99 9.10 38.85
CA GLU A 153 -33.33 9.26 38.30
C GLU A 153 -33.58 8.30 37.13
N LYS A 154 -34.55 7.41 37.33
CA LYS A 154 -35.17 6.55 36.33
C LYS A 154 -36.14 7.42 35.52
N LYS A 155 -36.15 7.27 34.19
CA LYS A 155 -37.41 7.35 33.43
C LYS A 155 -37.45 6.32 32.30
N LYS A 156 -38.68 5.89 32.06
CA LYS A 156 -39.15 4.59 31.57
C LYS A 156 -39.55 4.72 30.09
N LYS A 157 -39.43 3.58 29.39
CA LYS A 157 -40.04 3.10 28.11
C LYS A 157 -41.25 3.91 27.62
N THR A 158 -41.52 4.06 26.31
CA THR A 158 -41.96 2.99 25.37
C THR A 158 -41.90 3.44 23.88
N PRO A 159 -42.08 2.52 22.90
CA PRO A 159 -41.59 2.62 21.52
C PRO A 159 -42.60 3.20 20.52
N GLY A 160 -42.07 3.80 19.45
CA GLY A 160 -42.82 4.20 18.26
C GLY A 160 -42.36 3.38 17.05
N SER A 161 -43.24 2.47 16.62
CA SER A 161 -43.21 1.78 15.34
C SER A 161 -43.46 2.78 14.21
N VAL A 162 -42.60 2.81 13.19
CA VAL A 162 -42.99 3.28 11.84
C VAL A 162 -42.33 2.37 10.80
N THR A 163 -43.18 1.57 10.19
CA THR A 163 -43.02 0.85 8.93
C THR A 163 -42.71 1.82 7.80
N ALA A 164 -41.65 1.56 7.04
CA ALA A 164 -41.44 2.19 5.73
C ALA A 164 -41.27 1.10 4.67
N THR A 165 -42.18 1.19 3.70
CA THR A 165 -42.52 0.24 2.67
C THR A 165 -41.41 0.14 1.62
N VAL A 166 -41.07 -1.10 1.27
CA VAL A 166 -40.23 -1.47 0.13
C VAL A 166 -41.03 -1.30 -1.15
N THR A 167 -40.49 -0.57 -2.13
CA THR A 167 -40.85 -0.71 -3.54
C THR A 167 -39.58 -0.95 -4.33
N SER A 168 -39.38 -2.21 -4.69
CA SER A 168 -38.40 -2.68 -5.67
C SER A 168 -38.99 -2.60 -7.07
N ASN A 169 -38.23 -2.09 -8.04
CA ASN A 169 -38.34 -2.55 -9.42
C ASN A 169 -36.95 -2.66 -10.06
N SER A 170 -36.80 -3.74 -10.82
CA SER A 170 -35.67 -4.33 -11.54
C SER A 170 -35.16 -3.43 -12.71
N GLU A 171 -34.03 -3.63 -13.40
CA GLU A 171 -33.44 -4.84 -14.01
C GLU A 171 -31.93 -4.65 -14.31
N GLY A 172 -31.17 -5.74 -14.31
CA GLY A 172 -29.78 -5.84 -14.77
C GLY A 172 -29.22 -7.25 -14.51
N PRO A 173 -28.42 -7.84 -15.42
CA PRO A 173 -28.54 -9.26 -15.78
C PRO A 173 -27.92 -10.24 -14.77
N LYS A 174 -28.56 -11.41 -14.69
CA LYS A 174 -28.12 -12.62 -13.98
C LYS A 174 -27.08 -13.38 -14.78
N GLU A 175 -26.04 -13.88 -14.11
CA GLU A 175 -25.34 -15.16 -14.38
C GLU A 175 -24.43 -15.52 -13.18
N PRO A 176 -24.00 -16.79 -13.00
CA PRO A 176 -24.57 -17.63 -11.94
C PRO A 176 -23.69 -17.83 -10.68
N LEU A 177 -24.35 -18.54 -9.76
CA LEU A 177 -24.12 -18.82 -8.35
C LEU A 177 -22.85 -19.62 -7.97
N ASP A 178 -22.37 -19.26 -6.78
CA ASP A 178 -22.03 -20.14 -5.64
C ASP A 178 -20.86 -21.11 -5.81
N VAL A 179 -19.68 -20.68 -5.33
CA VAL A 179 -18.59 -21.58 -4.96
C VAL A 179 -18.74 -21.84 -3.47
N GLY A 180 -19.16 -23.06 -3.14
CA GLY A 180 -19.37 -23.52 -1.78
C GLY A 180 -18.14 -23.32 -0.88
N LYS A 181 -18.42 -23.14 0.41
CA LYS A 181 -17.46 -23.03 1.51
C LYS A 181 -16.48 -24.23 1.46
N PRO A 182 -15.14 -24.04 1.40
CA PRO A 182 -14.22 -25.17 1.35
C PRO A 182 -14.09 -25.85 2.70
N THR A 183 -14.24 -27.17 2.69
CA THR A 183 -13.67 -28.08 3.69
C THR A 183 -12.14 -28.13 3.54
N GLU A 184 -11.42 -28.23 4.65
CA GLU A 184 -9.95 -28.34 4.71
C GLU A 184 -9.42 -29.34 3.67
N ASP A 185 -8.51 -28.87 2.79
CA ASP A 185 -8.04 -29.58 1.60
C ASP A 185 -6.53 -29.80 1.67
N SER A 186 -6.11 -31.06 1.72
CA SER A 186 -4.71 -31.49 1.88
C SER A 186 -3.79 -31.01 0.75
N SER A 187 -4.33 -30.61 -0.40
CA SER A 187 -3.52 -30.12 -1.54
C SER A 187 -2.98 -28.71 -1.34
N VAL A 188 -3.71 -27.83 -0.62
CA VAL A 188 -3.20 -26.49 -0.25
C VAL A 188 -2.18 -26.60 0.88
N GLU A 189 -2.44 -27.47 1.86
CA GLU A 189 -1.47 -27.81 2.90
C GLU A 189 -0.16 -28.37 2.33
N THR A 190 -0.23 -29.24 1.31
CA THR A 190 0.97 -29.80 0.66
C THR A 190 1.85 -28.72 0.03
N ILE A 191 1.24 -27.69 -0.57
CA ILE A 191 1.97 -26.53 -1.11
C ILE A 191 2.53 -25.68 0.04
N ALA A 192 1.75 -25.42 1.10
CA ALA A 192 2.20 -24.69 2.28
C ALA A 192 3.42 -25.38 2.94
N THR A 193 3.40 -26.71 3.06
CA THR A 193 4.57 -27.48 3.53
C THR A 193 5.74 -27.46 2.54
N GLY A 194 5.48 -27.39 1.23
CA GLY A 194 6.51 -27.19 0.22
C GLY A 194 7.20 -25.83 0.33
N ILE A 195 6.46 -24.79 0.72
CA ILE A 195 6.98 -23.44 0.99
C ILE A 195 7.87 -23.44 2.24
N GLU A 196 7.49 -24.13 3.31
CA GLU A 196 8.32 -24.30 4.51
C GLU A 196 9.68 -24.91 4.16
N THR A 197 9.68 -25.91 3.27
CA THR A 197 10.91 -26.58 2.80
C THR A 197 11.82 -25.65 1.99
N LEU A 198 11.25 -24.67 1.26
CA LEU A 198 12.00 -23.64 0.52
C LEU A 198 12.49 -22.49 1.42
N SER A 199 11.86 -22.28 2.58
CA SER A 199 12.23 -21.26 3.56
C SER A 199 13.51 -21.63 4.33
N THR A 200 13.75 -22.92 4.56
CA THR A 200 14.90 -23.44 5.33
C THR A 200 16.13 -23.77 4.49
N ALA A 201 16.04 -23.65 3.16
CA ALA A 201 17.15 -23.97 2.27
C ALA A 201 18.18 -22.82 2.22
N ASP A 202 19.40 -23.14 2.64
CA ASP A 202 20.61 -22.32 2.50
C ASP A 202 20.99 -22.22 1.01
N PRO A 203 21.21 -21.02 0.45
CA PRO A 203 21.51 -20.85 -0.97
C PRO A 203 22.90 -21.36 -1.40
N SER A 204 23.72 -21.92 -0.51
CA SER A 204 25.09 -22.35 -0.82
C SER A 204 25.24 -23.73 -1.49
N SER A 205 24.16 -24.46 -1.81
CA SER A 205 24.28 -25.79 -2.43
C SER A 205 23.43 -25.98 -3.68
N ALA A 206 23.83 -25.34 -4.78
CA ALA A 206 23.49 -25.80 -6.13
C ALA A 206 24.55 -25.29 -7.14
N SER A 207 25.69 -25.97 -7.18
CA SER A 207 26.67 -25.87 -8.28
C SER A 207 26.82 -27.25 -8.89
N ALA A 208 26.55 -27.37 -10.20
CA ALA A 208 27.34 -28.15 -11.14
C ALA A 208 26.80 -28.01 -12.59
N ALA A 209 27.74 -27.68 -13.50
CA ALA A 209 27.72 -27.82 -14.97
C ALA A 209 26.82 -26.86 -15.78
N GLN A 210 27.28 -26.18 -16.84
CA GLN A 210 28.38 -26.46 -17.77
C GLN A 210 28.86 -25.16 -18.46
N GLU A 211 30.18 -25.00 -18.60
CA GLU A 211 30.85 -23.93 -19.34
C GLU A 211 30.87 -24.18 -20.85
N THR A 212 30.88 -23.13 -21.66
CA THR A 212 31.67 -22.93 -22.91
C THR A 212 31.47 -21.48 -23.41
N PRO A 213 32.40 -20.92 -24.22
CA PRO A 213 33.10 -19.69 -23.81
C PRO A 213 32.84 -18.46 -24.69
N GLU A 214 33.31 -17.33 -24.15
CA GLU A 214 33.84 -16.12 -24.81
C GLU A 214 32.93 -15.30 -25.74
N ASN A 215 32.64 -14.07 -25.29
CA ASN A 215 33.18 -12.90 -25.99
C ASN A 215 33.54 -11.80 -24.99
N GLU A 216 34.81 -11.40 -25.07
CA GLU A 216 35.43 -10.26 -24.40
C GLU A 216 34.86 -8.92 -24.91
N GLU A 217 35.18 -7.87 -24.15
CA GLU A 217 34.99 -6.44 -24.43
C GLU A 217 33.63 -5.81 -24.10
N LEU A 218 33.50 -5.40 -22.83
CA LEU A 218 33.30 -3.98 -22.46
C LEU A 218 33.43 -3.78 -20.94
N GLU A 219 34.62 -4.06 -20.41
CA GLU A 219 35.11 -3.49 -19.15
C GLU A 219 35.46 -2.00 -19.40
N ALA A 220 34.46 -1.11 -19.33
CA ALA A 220 34.70 0.34 -19.23
C ALA A 220 33.43 1.11 -18.83
N SER A 221 32.94 0.96 -17.58
CA SER A 221 32.35 2.09 -16.81
C SER A 221 32.03 1.69 -15.36
N LYS A 222 33.03 1.25 -14.59
CA LYS A 222 32.94 1.25 -13.12
C LYS A 222 33.54 2.55 -12.61
N LYS A 223 32.70 3.56 -12.41
CA LYS A 223 32.98 4.73 -11.55
C LYS A 223 31.68 5.44 -11.17
N SER A 224 30.85 4.80 -10.34
CA SER A 224 29.86 5.55 -9.57
C SER A 224 30.59 6.27 -8.45
N LYS A 225 30.82 7.57 -8.62
CA LYS A 225 31.27 8.45 -7.54
C LYS A 225 30.11 8.62 -6.55
N SER A 226 30.18 7.90 -5.44
CA SER A 226 29.43 8.24 -4.22
C SER A 226 29.88 9.64 -3.76
N VAL A 227 29.14 10.67 -4.14
CA VAL A 227 29.30 12.00 -3.54
C VAL A 227 28.49 11.98 -2.25
N THR A 228 29.18 11.70 -1.14
CA THR A 228 28.61 11.79 0.19
C THR A 228 28.49 13.26 0.56
N PHE A 229 27.33 13.87 0.29
CA PHE A 229 26.99 15.13 0.94
C PHE A 229 26.76 14.84 2.41
N ASN A 230 27.66 15.38 3.24
CA ASN A 230 27.57 15.34 4.70
C ASN A 230 26.34 16.15 5.13
N THR A 231 25.16 15.53 5.04
CA THR A 231 23.91 16.11 5.50
C THR A 231 23.84 15.88 7.00
N PRO A 232 23.75 16.93 7.84
CA PRO A 232 23.60 16.74 9.27
C PRO A 232 22.38 15.84 9.52
N ALA A 233 22.57 14.81 10.35
CA ALA A 233 21.50 13.86 10.68
C ALA A 233 20.25 14.63 11.10
N LEU A 234 19.18 14.51 10.31
CA LEU A 234 17.90 15.13 10.66
C LEU A 234 17.50 14.63 12.05
N PRO A 235 17.02 15.51 12.94
CA PRO A 235 16.52 15.08 14.24
C PRO A 235 15.49 13.98 14.01
N THR A 236 15.68 12.82 14.66
CA THR A 236 14.80 11.66 14.56
C THR A 236 13.38 12.06 14.92
N SER A 237 12.57 12.32 13.89
CA SER A 237 11.18 12.69 14.09
C SER A 237 10.45 11.53 14.75
N LYS A 238 9.69 11.86 15.79
CA LYS A 238 8.89 10.88 16.55
C LYS A 238 7.66 10.39 15.75
N HIS A 239 7.52 10.81 14.50
CA HIS A 239 6.38 10.50 13.65
C HIS A 239 6.75 10.43 12.15
N LEU A 240 7.95 9.93 11.84
CA LEU A 240 8.36 9.74 10.46
C LEU A 240 7.81 8.42 9.91
N VAL A 241 6.87 8.49 8.99
CA VAL A 241 6.50 7.34 8.14
C VAL A 241 7.40 7.37 6.91
N LYS A 242 8.18 6.31 6.71
CA LYS A 242 8.95 6.11 5.49
C LYS A 242 8.17 5.19 4.55
N LEU A 243 7.89 5.66 3.34
CA LEU A 243 7.39 4.83 2.26
C LEU A 243 8.57 4.39 1.39
N VAL A 244 8.85 3.10 1.34
CA VAL A 244 9.76 2.53 0.35
C VAL A 244 8.91 2.07 -0.83
N ILE A 245 8.98 2.82 -1.93
CA ILE A 245 8.27 2.53 -3.17
C ILE A 245 9.16 1.63 -4.01
N GLN A 246 8.80 0.35 -4.05
CA GLN A 246 9.49 -0.66 -4.84
C GLN A 246 8.74 -0.82 -6.17
N ASP A 247 9.47 -0.74 -7.29
CA ASP A 247 8.95 -1.11 -8.60
C ASP A 247 10.09 -1.62 -9.51
N TYR A 248 9.78 -2.33 -10.59
CA TYR A 248 10.81 -2.76 -11.55
C TYR A 248 11.09 -1.72 -12.63
N VAL A 249 10.25 -0.68 -12.71
CA VAL A 249 10.37 0.45 -13.63
C VAL A 249 10.76 1.71 -12.88
N ASP A 250 11.46 2.62 -13.55
CA ASP A 250 11.73 3.96 -13.03
C ASP A 250 10.49 4.86 -13.17
N TRP A 251 9.86 5.15 -12.03
CA TRP A 251 8.70 6.04 -11.94
C TRP A 251 9.04 7.45 -11.44
N SER A 252 10.31 7.84 -11.33
CA SER A 252 10.75 9.15 -10.80
C SER A 252 10.03 10.34 -11.45
N ARG A 253 9.82 10.29 -12.77
CA ARG A 253 9.07 11.33 -13.52
C ARG A 253 7.63 11.54 -13.04
N ILE A 254 7.04 10.56 -12.35
CA ILE A 254 5.70 10.61 -11.77
C ILE A 254 5.80 10.84 -10.26
N LEU A 255 6.65 10.07 -9.57
CA LEU A 255 6.73 10.06 -8.12
C LEU A 255 7.32 11.36 -7.56
N ASP A 256 8.36 11.92 -8.17
CA ASP A 256 9.00 13.16 -7.68
C ASP A 256 8.01 14.35 -7.67
N PRO A 257 7.31 14.68 -8.78
CA PRO A 257 6.32 15.75 -8.74
C PRO A 257 5.12 15.40 -7.84
N MET A 258 4.77 14.11 -7.72
CA MET A 258 3.66 13.68 -6.87
C MET A 258 3.96 13.81 -5.38
N GLU A 259 5.15 13.41 -4.94
CA GLU A 259 5.64 13.58 -3.57
C GLU A 259 5.67 15.08 -3.20
N ARG A 260 6.17 15.95 -4.09
CA ARG A 260 6.15 17.40 -3.87
C ARG A 260 4.74 17.93 -3.66
N VAL A 261 3.79 17.58 -4.54
CA VAL A 261 2.39 18.04 -4.42
C VAL A 261 1.73 17.47 -3.16
N VAL A 262 2.03 16.23 -2.77
CA VAL A 262 1.58 15.63 -1.50
C VAL A 262 2.10 16.44 -0.31
N HIS A 263 3.40 16.73 -0.25
CA HIS A 263 3.99 17.52 0.83
C HIS A 263 3.33 18.89 0.96
N GLU A 264 3.14 19.58 -0.17
CA GLU A 264 2.56 20.93 -0.21
C GLU A 264 1.07 20.93 0.16
N ARG A 265 0.26 20.09 -0.51
CA ARG A 265 -1.20 20.09 -0.33
C ARG A 265 -1.65 19.45 0.97
N MET A 266 -0.97 18.37 1.40
CA MET A 266 -1.31 17.64 2.63
C MET A 266 -0.58 18.15 3.87
N GLN A 267 0.32 19.14 3.71
CA GLN A 267 1.09 19.77 4.79
C GLN A 267 1.91 18.74 5.61
N LEU A 268 2.38 17.68 4.94
CA LEU A 268 3.27 16.69 5.52
C LEU A 268 4.69 17.14 5.24
N GLY A 269 5.48 17.51 6.25
CA GLY A 269 6.90 17.79 6.07
C GLY A 269 7.74 16.53 5.86
N ALA A 270 9.01 16.70 5.46
CA ALA A 270 9.98 15.60 5.37
C ALA A 270 10.25 14.90 6.71
N ASP A 271 9.89 15.55 7.83
CA ASP A 271 9.91 14.98 9.18
C ASP A 271 8.69 14.09 9.47
N ARG A 272 7.65 14.15 8.63
CA ARG A 272 6.41 13.36 8.77
C ARG A 272 6.32 12.23 7.77
N LEU A 273 6.63 12.51 6.51
CA LEU A 273 6.61 11.58 5.40
C LEU A 273 7.98 11.66 4.70
N ALA A 274 8.58 10.51 4.40
CA ALA A 274 9.72 10.44 3.50
C ALA A 274 9.51 9.29 2.52
N CYS A 275 9.76 9.53 1.23
CA CYS A 275 9.71 8.49 0.23
C CYS A 275 11.12 8.07 -0.19
N GLU A 276 11.27 6.79 -0.50
CA GLU A 276 12.49 6.22 -1.06
C GLU A 276 12.07 5.28 -2.18
N THR A 277 12.64 5.45 -3.37
CA THR A 277 12.36 4.56 -4.50
C THR A 277 13.43 3.48 -4.61
N GLU A 278 13.00 2.24 -4.84
CA GLU A 278 13.89 1.13 -5.17
C GLU A 278 13.47 0.52 -6.50
N ILE A 279 14.37 0.57 -7.47
CA ILE A 279 14.15 0.02 -8.81
C ILE A 279 14.77 -1.37 -8.88
N GLY A 280 13.94 -2.38 -9.15
CA GLY A 280 14.39 -3.76 -9.35
C GLY A 280 13.22 -4.73 -9.51
N ASN A 281 13.47 -5.91 -10.06
CA ASN A 281 12.44 -6.95 -10.10
C ASN A 281 12.39 -7.69 -8.75
N VAL A 282 11.24 -7.65 -8.07
CA VAL A 282 11.09 -8.32 -6.76
C VAL A 282 11.31 -9.83 -6.82
N LEU A 283 11.06 -10.44 -7.98
CA LEU A 283 11.27 -11.87 -8.19
C LEU A 283 12.76 -12.25 -8.25
N ASP A 284 13.66 -11.26 -8.35
CA ASP A 284 15.12 -11.50 -8.32
C ASP A 284 15.66 -11.64 -6.90
N LEU A 285 14.88 -11.27 -5.87
CA LEU A 285 15.23 -11.47 -4.46
C LEU A 285 16.59 -10.89 -4.07
N SER A 286 16.87 -9.67 -4.53
CA SER A 286 18.13 -8.99 -4.22
C SER A 286 18.33 -8.85 -2.70
N GLU A 287 19.60 -8.86 -2.28
CA GLU A 287 19.98 -8.60 -0.89
C GLU A 287 19.42 -7.26 -0.36
N GLY A 288 19.32 -6.26 -1.24
CA GLY A 288 18.71 -4.97 -0.94
C GLY A 288 17.23 -5.11 -0.54
N LEU A 289 16.44 -5.82 -1.35
CA LEU A 289 15.03 -6.08 -1.07
C LEU A 289 14.84 -6.82 0.25
N LEU A 290 15.60 -7.90 0.49
CA LEU A 290 15.54 -8.67 1.73
C LEU A 290 15.89 -7.82 2.96
N ALA A 291 16.91 -6.97 2.86
CA ALA A 291 17.30 -6.05 3.93
C ALA A 291 16.21 -5.00 4.23
N ARG A 292 15.36 -4.65 3.27
CA ARG A 292 14.21 -3.75 3.47
C ARG A 292 13.02 -4.46 4.08
N ILE A 293 12.72 -5.67 3.63
CA ILE A 293 11.69 -6.53 4.23
C ILE A 293 11.95 -6.69 5.74
N ALA A 294 13.20 -6.97 6.11
CA ALA A 294 13.63 -7.11 7.51
C ALA A 294 13.49 -5.83 8.36
N LYS A 295 13.22 -4.68 7.74
CA LYS A 295 13.02 -3.38 8.41
C LYS A 295 11.59 -2.85 8.28
N ALA A 296 10.73 -3.54 7.53
CA ALA A 296 9.38 -3.07 7.25
C ALA A 296 8.42 -3.39 8.41
N ASP A 297 7.65 -2.39 8.83
CA ASP A 297 6.56 -2.54 9.80
C ASP A 297 5.25 -2.97 9.14
N LEU A 298 5.12 -2.63 7.85
CA LEU A 298 4.03 -2.98 6.95
C LEU A 298 4.62 -3.25 5.56
N ILE A 299 4.22 -4.36 4.93
CA ILE A 299 4.51 -4.67 3.53
C ILE A 299 3.17 -4.69 2.79
N THR A 300 3.08 -4.03 1.65
CA THR A 300 1.85 -3.96 0.86
C THR A 300 2.02 -4.63 -0.51
N PHE A 301 1.00 -5.36 -0.92
CA PHE A 301 0.77 -5.87 -2.27
C PHE A 301 -0.59 -5.37 -2.73
N MET A 302 -0.65 -4.23 -3.40
CA MET A 302 -1.92 -3.58 -3.76
C MET A 302 -2.08 -3.48 -5.28
N PHE A 303 -2.81 -4.44 -5.84
CA PHE A 303 -3.02 -4.67 -7.28
C PHE A 303 -1.73 -5.00 -8.04
N VAL A 304 -0.93 -5.90 -7.47
CA VAL A 304 0.31 -6.42 -8.08
C VAL A 304 0.44 -7.94 -7.94
N LEU A 305 -0.22 -8.55 -6.95
CA LEU A 305 -0.01 -9.95 -6.63
C LEU A 305 -0.43 -10.84 -7.80
N ASN A 306 -1.58 -10.55 -8.40
CA ASN A 306 -2.08 -11.26 -9.58
C ASN A 306 -1.10 -11.23 -10.77
N GLU A 307 -0.38 -10.12 -10.95
CA GLU A 307 0.63 -9.98 -12.01
C GLU A 307 1.87 -10.83 -11.72
N LEU A 308 2.35 -10.82 -10.48
CA LEU A 308 3.49 -11.65 -10.06
C LEU A 308 3.20 -13.14 -10.27
N PHE A 309 1.98 -13.59 -9.94
CA PHE A 309 1.58 -14.99 -10.07
C PHE A 309 1.50 -15.54 -11.51
N GLN A 310 1.79 -14.72 -12.54
CA GLN A 310 2.14 -15.23 -13.86
C GLN A 310 3.39 -16.15 -13.80
N ASP A 311 4.35 -15.84 -12.92
CA ASP A 311 5.40 -16.77 -12.50
C ASP A 311 5.12 -17.29 -11.09
N LYS A 312 4.27 -18.32 -11.01
CA LYS A 312 3.88 -18.94 -9.74
C LYS A 312 5.09 -19.40 -8.92
N LYS A 313 6.09 -20.02 -9.53
CA LYS A 313 7.21 -20.62 -8.78
C LYS A 313 8.05 -19.54 -8.11
N ARG A 314 8.44 -18.51 -8.86
CA ARG A 314 9.24 -17.39 -8.31
C ARG A 314 8.43 -16.57 -7.32
N THR A 315 7.13 -16.39 -7.55
CA THR A 315 6.27 -15.65 -6.62
C THR A 315 6.07 -16.37 -5.30
N MET A 316 5.89 -17.69 -5.32
CA MET A 316 5.84 -18.48 -4.07
C MET A 316 7.16 -18.42 -3.31
N LEU A 317 8.31 -18.44 -4.01
CA LEU A 317 9.61 -18.23 -3.37
C LEU A 317 9.74 -16.82 -2.78
N LEU A 318 9.24 -15.79 -3.48
CA LEU A 318 9.21 -14.42 -2.98
C LEU A 318 8.38 -14.30 -1.70
N VAL A 319 7.16 -14.82 -1.69
CA VAL A 319 6.29 -14.82 -0.50
C VAL A 319 6.97 -15.56 0.66
N ALA A 320 7.57 -16.72 0.40
CA ALA A 320 8.32 -17.48 1.41
C ALA A 320 9.45 -16.64 2.04
N LYS A 321 10.28 -16.02 1.21
CA LYS A 321 11.41 -15.19 1.66
C LYS A 321 10.94 -13.93 2.39
N ILE A 322 9.84 -13.32 1.95
CA ILE A 322 9.22 -12.19 2.65
C ILE A 322 8.78 -12.62 4.05
N VAL A 323 7.97 -13.67 4.16
CA VAL A 323 7.45 -14.12 5.45
C VAL A 323 8.57 -14.56 6.39
N ALA A 324 9.64 -15.16 5.87
CA ALA A 324 10.81 -15.53 6.66
C ALA A 324 11.59 -14.30 7.19
N ALA A 325 11.73 -13.25 6.39
CA ALA A 325 12.49 -12.05 6.74
C ALA A 325 11.67 -10.98 7.50
N MET A 326 10.34 -11.05 7.45
CA MET A 326 9.46 -10.11 8.15
C MET A 326 9.73 -10.11 9.67
N PRO A 327 9.82 -8.92 10.30
CA PRO A 327 9.85 -8.83 11.77
C PRO A 327 8.57 -9.41 12.40
N SER A 328 8.68 -10.09 13.54
CA SER A 328 7.50 -10.49 14.33
C SER A 328 6.66 -9.26 14.70
N GLY A 329 5.35 -9.35 14.49
CA GLY A 329 4.40 -8.24 14.65
C GLY A 329 4.34 -7.25 13.48
N ALA A 330 5.19 -7.38 12.45
CA ALA A 330 5.00 -6.70 11.18
C ALA A 330 3.72 -7.18 10.49
N HIS A 331 3.16 -6.37 9.60
CA HIS A 331 1.92 -6.68 8.90
C HIS A 331 2.17 -6.81 7.40
N MET A 332 1.38 -7.64 6.74
CA MET A 332 1.32 -7.72 5.29
C MET A 332 -0.11 -7.43 4.84
N LEU A 333 -0.29 -6.40 4.03
CA LEU A 333 -1.56 -6.02 3.43
C LEU A 333 -1.57 -6.51 1.98
N VAL A 334 -2.56 -7.31 1.61
CA VAL A 334 -2.79 -7.76 0.25
C VAL A 334 -4.16 -7.28 -0.20
N VAL A 335 -4.19 -6.56 -1.31
CA VAL A 335 -5.41 -6.09 -1.95
C VAL A 335 -5.27 -6.35 -3.44
N ASP A 336 -6.19 -7.11 -4.03
CA ASP A 336 -6.18 -7.32 -5.47
C ASP A 336 -7.60 -7.60 -5.99
N SER A 337 -7.75 -7.67 -7.31
CA SER A 337 -9.05 -7.88 -7.97
C SER A 337 -9.78 -9.13 -7.47
N ALA A 338 -11.01 -9.00 -7.00
CA ALA A 338 -11.83 -10.13 -6.54
C ALA A 338 -12.62 -10.76 -7.71
N GLY A 339 -11.88 -11.25 -8.70
CA GLY A 339 -12.44 -11.89 -9.88
C GLY A 339 -11.50 -12.94 -10.47
N SER A 340 -11.79 -13.40 -11.69
CA SER A 340 -11.05 -14.48 -12.35
C SER A 340 -9.56 -14.18 -12.60
N PHE A 341 -9.12 -12.93 -12.46
CA PHE A 341 -7.71 -12.55 -12.49
C PHE A 341 -6.91 -13.12 -11.32
N SER A 342 -7.57 -13.44 -10.21
CA SER A 342 -6.97 -14.06 -9.04
C SER A 342 -7.10 -15.58 -9.01
N ASN A 343 -7.66 -16.18 -10.06
CA ASN A 343 -7.73 -17.63 -10.18
C ASN A 343 -6.35 -18.19 -10.53
N LEU A 344 -5.85 -19.07 -9.68
CA LEU A 344 -4.61 -19.79 -9.86
C LEU A 344 -4.88 -21.28 -9.98
N LYS A 345 -4.39 -21.88 -11.06
CA LYS A 345 -4.46 -23.34 -11.24
C LYS A 345 -3.36 -24.03 -10.45
N VAL A 346 -3.74 -24.96 -9.59
CA VAL A 346 -2.82 -25.86 -8.89
C VAL A 346 -3.28 -27.30 -9.07
N GLY A 347 -2.47 -28.08 -9.79
CA GLY A 347 -2.89 -29.39 -10.27
C GLY A 347 -4.13 -29.25 -11.16
N GLU A 348 -5.20 -29.94 -10.79
CA GLU A 348 -6.48 -29.89 -11.50
C GLU A 348 -7.46 -28.86 -10.93
N ARG A 349 -7.17 -28.30 -9.75
CA ARG A 349 -8.04 -27.37 -9.04
C ARG A 349 -7.66 -25.92 -9.30
N VAL A 350 -8.63 -25.03 -9.12
CA VAL A 350 -8.48 -23.58 -9.25
C VAL A 350 -8.76 -22.96 -7.89
N TYR A 351 -7.82 -22.15 -7.42
CA TYR A 351 -7.90 -21.47 -6.13
C TYR A 351 -7.81 -19.97 -6.33
N MET A 352 -8.37 -19.21 -5.40
CA MET A 352 -8.05 -17.79 -5.32
C MET A 352 -6.64 -17.64 -4.78
N VAL A 353 -5.86 -16.72 -5.35
CA VAL A 353 -4.44 -16.53 -5.02
C VAL A 353 -4.20 -16.34 -3.52
N TYR A 354 -5.09 -15.60 -2.83
CA TYR A 354 -5.00 -15.37 -1.38
C TYR A 354 -5.09 -16.65 -0.56
N MET A 355 -5.74 -17.71 -1.08
CA MET A 355 -5.88 -18.97 -0.36
C MET A 355 -4.51 -19.62 -0.12
N LEU A 356 -3.54 -19.39 -1.00
CA LEU A 356 -2.18 -19.87 -0.77
C LEU A 356 -1.50 -19.16 0.42
N LEU A 357 -1.80 -17.88 0.60
CA LEU A 357 -1.25 -17.06 1.67
C LEU A 357 -1.96 -17.37 3.01
N ASP A 358 -3.27 -17.64 2.97
CA ASP A 358 -4.08 -17.99 4.14
C ASP A 358 -3.59 -19.28 4.85
N HIS A 359 -2.84 -20.14 4.16
CA HIS A 359 -2.30 -21.40 4.73
C HIS A 359 -0.86 -21.28 5.24
N LEU A 360 -0.26 -20.09 5.19
CA LEU A 360 1.10 -19.88 5.72
C LEU A 360 1.06 -19.79 7.25
N LYS A 361 1.64 -20.79 7.93
CA LYS A 361 1.58 -20.92 9.40
C LYS A 361 2.18 -19.74 10.17
N ASP A 362 3.13 -19.05 9.55
CA ASP A 362 3.82 -17.89 10.10
C ASP A 362 3.01 -16.58 9.99
N LEU A 363 1.82 -16.62 9.41
CA LEU A 363 0.94 -15.47 9.23
C LEU A 363 -0.39 -15.67 9.96
N GLU A 364 -0.66 -14.82 10.93
CA GLU A 364 -1.97 -14.69 11.57
C GLU A 364 -2.85 -13.80 10.68
N ILE A 365 -4.04 -14.28 10.29
CA ILE A 365 -5.04 -13.46 9.59
C ILE A 365 -5.68 -12.49 10.58
N VAL A 366 -5.39 -11.20 10.42
CA VAL A 366 -5.98 -10.11 11.22
C VAL A 366 -7.32 -9.66 10.64
N TYR A 367 -7.43 -9.61 9.31
CA TYR A 367 -8.64 -9.27 8.60
C TYR A 367 -8.67 -9.97 7.24
N GLN A 368 -9.86 -10.39 6.82
CA GLN A 368 -10.08 -10.91 5.49
C GLN A 368 -11.46 -10.50 4.97
N ASP A 369 -11.51 -10.15 3.69
CA ASP A 369 -12.72 -9.98 2.91
C ASP A 369 -12.47 -10.55 1.52
N ASP A 370 -13.30 -11.50 1.08
CA ASP A 370 -13.07 -12.22 -0.18
C ASP A 370 -13.48 -11.40 -1.39
N ALA A 371 -14.42 -10.45 -1.23
CA ALA A 371 -14.89 -9.62 -2.33
C ALA A 371 -15.73 -8.44 -1.83
N THR A 372 -15.14 -7.24 -1.85
CA THR A 372 -15.85 -5.99 -1.59
C THR A 372 -15.79 -5.03 -2.77
N TRP A 373 -16.75 -4.11 -2.84
CA TRP A 373 -16.81 -3.07 -3.87
C TRP A 373 -16.44 -1.72 -3.28
N TYR A 374 -15.36 -1.13 -3.77
CA TYR A 374 -15.12 0.30 -3.65
C TYR A 374 -15.85 1.05 -4.76
N ARG A 375 -16.76 1.95 -4.38
CA ARG A 375 -17.52 2.80 -5.30
C ARG A 375 -17.03 4.24 -5.17
N CYS A 376 -16.47 4.80 -6.25
CA CYS A 376 -16.09 6.21 -6.26
C CYS A 376 -17.36 7.07 -6.13
N PRO A 377 -17.43 8.02 -5.17
CA PRO A 377 -18.60 8.87 -5.02
C PRO A 377 -18.92 9.66 -6.31
N PRO A 378 -20.18 9.68 -6.77
CA PRO A 378 -20.55 10.28 -8.06
C PRO A 378 -20.43 11.81 -8.07
N SER A 379 -20.33 12.45 -6.91
CA SER A 379 -20.15 13.89 -6.77
C SER A 379 -18.72 14.36 -7.01
N LEU A 380 -17.76 13.43 -7.15
CA LEU A 380 -16.36 13.77 -7.37
C LEU A 380 -16.10 14.19 -8.81
N THR A 381 -15.25 15.20 -8.98
CA THR A 381 -14.85 15.71 -10.28
C THR A 381 -13.42 15.30 -10.58
N TYR A 382 -13.21 14.67 -11.75
CA TYR A 382 -11.88 14.33 -12.26
C TYR A 382 -11.89 14.41 -13.81
N PRO A 383 -10.77 14.71 -14.49
CA PRO A 383 -10.75 14.82 -15.96
C PRO A 383 -11.11 13.53 -16.71
N LEU A 384 -11.00 12.38 -16.04
CA LEU A 384 -11.31 11.06 -16.59
C LEU A 384 -12.37 10.37 -15.73
N LYS A 385 -13.06 9.40 -16.34
CA LYS A 385 -13.99 8.55 -15.61
C LYS A 385 -13.27 7.80 -14.49
N LEU A 386 -13.72 8.00 -13.25
CA LEU A 386 -13.28 7.22 -12.10
C LEU A 386 -13.89 5.82 -12.17
N GLU A 387 -13.06 4.81 -11.92
CA GLU A 387 -13.48 3.41 -11.96
C GLU A 387 -13.80 2.89 -10.57
N ASN A 388 -14.88 2.12 -10.48
CA ASN A 388 -15.18 1.34 -9.29
C ASN A 388 -14.33 0.08 -9.28
N MET A 389 -13.98 -0.42 -8.10
CA MET A 389 -13.10 -1.57 -7.98
C MET A 389 -13.74 -2.64 -7.11
N ARG A 390 -13.75 -3.88 -7.62
CA ARG A 390 -14.08 -5.06 -6.83
C ARG A 390 -12.78 -5.73 -6.42
N HIS A 391 -12.52 -5.86 -5.13
CA HIS A 391 -11.25 -6.37 -4.64
C HIS A 391 -11.45 -7.27 -3.42
N PHE A 392 -10.49 -8.16 -3.18
CA PHE A 392 -10.38 -8.86 -1.91
C PHE A 392 -9.39 -8.09 -1.03
N VAL A 393 -9.48 -8.29 0.28
CA VAL A 393 -8.54 -7.75 1.26
C VAL A 393 -8.05 -8.88 2.14
N ARG A 394 -6.75 -8.88 2.41
CA ARG A 394 -6.12 -9.66 3.47
C ARG A 394 -5.17 -8.78 4.25
N ILE A 395 -5.31 -8.79 5.57
CA ILE A 395 -4.32 -8.20 6.47
C ILE A 395 -3.79 -9.34 7.31
N TYR A 396 -2.52 -9.66 7.11
CA TYR A 396 -1.79 -10.64 7.90
C TYR A 396 -0.89 -9.94 8.91
N LYS A 397 -0.60 -10.64 9.99
CA LYS A 397 0.43 -10.27 10.97
C LYS A 397 1.43 -11.41 11.07
N LYS A 398 2.72 -11.11 10.95
CA LYS A 398 3.80 -12.07 11.20
C LYS A 398 3.80 -12.44 12.69
N ILE A 399 3.72 -13.74 12.99
CA ILE A 399 3.82 -14.25 14.37
C ILE A 399 5.29 -14.38 14.81
#